data_AF-A0A7C2F444-F1
#
_entry.id   AF-A0A7C2F444-F1
#
_cell.length_a   1.000
_cell.length_b   1.000
_cell.length_c   1.000
_cell.angle_alpha   90.00
_cell.angle_beta   90.00
_cell.angle_gamma   90.00
#
_symmetry.space_group_name_H-M   'P 1'
#
loop_
_entity.id
_entity.type
_entity.pdbx_description
1 polymer ?
#
loop_
_entity_poly.entity_id
_entity_poly.type
_entity_poly.pdbx_seq_one_letter_code
_entity_poly.pdbx_strand_id
1 'polypeptide(L)'
;MIDQPDKPPSLWQRVKVPVIGSFVALALGFLLVNAFTYVQYGGTLFDSMFEREQEKSPDAGKLAYDKGTKYYIGIIKGEGNSPRRGKVYYIEQAGGIMIEVSKDKVEVRDK
;
A
#
# COMPACT_ATOMS: atom_id res chain seq x y z
N MET A 1 -35.03 18.81 -57.02
CA MET A 1 -34.95 18.36 -55.61
C MET A 1 -33.64 18.92 -55.09
N ILE A 2 -33.69 20.03 -54.34
CA ILE A 2 -32.49 20.70 -53.85
C ILE A 2 -32.09 20.00 -52.56
N ASP A 3 -30.91 19.37 -52.56
CA ASP A 3 -30.28 18.79 -51.38
C ASP A 3 -30.19 19.85 -50.28
N GLN A 4 -30.83 19.57 -49.14
CA GLN A 4 -30.62 20.35 -47.93
C GLN A 4 -29.18 20.08 -47.45
N PRO A 5 -28.38 21.12 -47.19
CA PRO A 5 -27.04 20.90 -46.65
C PRO A 5 -27.17 20.25 -45.27
N ASP A 6 -26.55 19.08 -45.12
CA ASP A 6 -26.48 18.35 -43.86
C ASP A 6 -26.04 19.30 -42.74
N LYS A 7 -26.90 19.43 -41.73
CA LYS A 7 -26.62 20.27 -40.56
C LYS A 7 -25.28 19.80 -39.95
N PRO A 8 -24.30 20.70 -39.74
CA PRO A 8 -23.04 20.29 -39.16
C PRO A 8 -23.29 19.67 -37.77
N PRO A 9 -22.66 18.52 -37.45
CA PRO A 9 -22.87 17.85 -36.19
C PRO A 9 -22.54 18.79 -35.03
N SER A 10 -23.40 18.81 -34.02
CA SER A 10 -23.28 19.76 -32.91
C SER A 10 -21.94 19.59 -32.19
N LEU A 11 -21.40 20.67 -31.63
CA LEU A 11 -20.14 20.65 -30.87
C LEU A 11 -20.13 19.54 -29.81
N TRP A 12 -21.28 19.26 -29.19
CA TRP A 12 -21.47 18.17 -28.24
C TRP A 12 -21.20 16.77 -28.83
N GLN A 13 -21.61 16.52 -30.07
CA GLN A 13 -21.36 15.23 -30.73
C GLN A 13 -19.88 15.00 -31.04
N ARG A 14 -19.11 16.08 -31.26
CA ARG A 14 -17.66 16.02 -31.53
C ARG A 14 -16.84 15.86 -30.25
N VAL A 15 -17.28 16.48 -29.15
CA VAL A 15 -16.52 16.53 -27.88
C VAL A 15 -16.86 15.37 -26.93
N LYS A 16 -18.06 14.77 -27.04
CA LYS A 16 -18.46 13.66 -26.13
C LYS A 16 -17.50 12.46 -26.18
N VAL A 17 -17.04 12.07 -27.37
CA VAL A 17 -16.22 10.88 -27.57
C VAL A 17 -14.82 11.03 -26.95
N PRO A 18 -14.05 12.10 -27.23
CA PRO A 18 -12.75 12.28 -26.61
C PRO A 18 -12.82 12.51 -25.10
N VAL A 19 -13.88 13.16 -24.60
CA VAL A 19 -14.08 13.34 -23.15
C VAL A 19 -14.31 11.98 -22.48
N ILE A 20 -15.25 11.19 -22.97
CA ILE A 20 -15.54 9.85 -22.43
C ILE A 20 -14.29 8.96 -22.53
N GLY A 21 -13.60 8.98 -23.67
CA GLY A 21 -12.35 8.24 -23.87
C GLY A 21 -11.26 8.61 -22.87
N SER A 22 -11.12 9.91 -22.57
CA SER A 22 -10.15 10.39 -21.58
C SER A 22 -10.49 9.90 -20.16
N PHE A 23 -11.77 9.92 -19.77
CA PHE A 23 -12.20 9.39 -18.48
C PHE A 23 -11.95 7.88 -18.37
N VAL A 24 -12.23 7.12 -19.43
CA VAL A 24 -11.96 5.67 -19.46
C VAL A 24 -10.47 5.37 -19.39
N ALA A 25 -9.65 6.10 -20.15
CA ALA A 25 -8.20 5.95 -20.13
C ALA A 25 -7.60 6.26 -18.74
N LEU A 26 -8.10 7.32 -18.09
CA LEU A 26 -7.69 7.65 -16.72
C LEU A 26 -8.10 6.57 -15.72
N ALA A 27 -9.33 6.06 -15.80
CA ALA A 27 -9.79 4.99 -14.92
C ALA A 27 -8.97 3.70 -15.11
N LEU A 28 -8.70 3.30 -16.35
CA LEU A 28 -7.88 2.12 -16.66
C LEU A 28 -6.42 2.30 -16.23
N GLY A 29 -5.82 3.46 -16.53
CA GLY A 29 -4.46 3.78 -16.11
C GLY A 29 -4.33 3.76 -14.59
N PHE A 30 -5.31 4.31 -13.89
CA PHE A 30 -5.34 4.31 -12.43
C PHE A 30 -5.42 2.89 -11.85
N LEU A 31 -6.28 2.02 -12.42
CA LEU A 31 -6.39 0.62 -12.01
C LEU A 31 -5.09 -0.15 -12.26
N LEU A 32 -4.47 0.04 -13.43
CA LEU A 32 -3.23 -0.63 -13.79
C LEU A 32 -2.07 -0.23 -12.88
N VAL A 33 -1.94 1.06 -12.57
CA VAL A 33 -0.91 1.53 -11.64
C VAL A 33 -1.12 0.92 -10.27
N ASN A 34 -2.34 0.91 -9.74
CA ASN A 34 -2.63 0.29 -8.43
C ASN A 34 -2.34 -1.21 -8.43
N ALA A 35 -2.74 -1.93 -9.48
CA ALA A 35 -2.45 -3.36 -9.63
C ALA A 35 -0.94 -3.63 -9.71
N PHE A 36 -0.20 -2.82 -10.47
CA PHE A 36 1.25 -2.91 -10.57
C PHE A 36 1.94 -2.67 -9.22
N THR A 37 1.56 -1.61 -8.51
CA THR A 37 2.11 -1.34 -7.17
C THR A 37 1.76 -2.44 -6.17
N TYR A 38 0.55 -3.00 -6.25
CA TYR A 38 0.15 -4.10 -5.38
C TYR A 38 1.02 -5.34 -5.60
N VAL A 39 1.27 -5.70 -6.87
CA VAL A 39 2.13 -6.85 -7.19
C VAL A 39 3.58 -6.60 -6.77
N GLN A 40 4.10 -5.40 -6.99
CA GLN A 40 5.53 -5.13 -6.79
C GLN A 40 5.90 -4.75 -5.36
N TYR A 41 5.05 -4.02 -4.65
CA TYR A 41 5.30 -3.48 -3.32
C TYR A 41 4.38 -4.07 -2.25
N GLY A 42 3.42 -4.92 -2.63
CA GLY A 42 2.50 -5.60 -1.70
C GLY A 42 1.41 -4.70 -1.12
N GLY A 43 1.16 -3.54 -1.73
CA GLY A 43 0.16 -2.56 -1.31
C GLY A 43 -0.23 -1.62 -2.45
N THR A 44 -1.34 -0.92 -2.30
CA THR A 44 -1.80 0.08 -3.29
C THR A 44 -1.17 1.45 -3.03
N LEU A 45 -1.17 2.35 -4.01
CA LEU A 45 -0.72 3.75 -3.78
C LEU A 45 -1.54 4.44 -2.68
N PHE A 46 -2.82 4.05 -2.54
CA PHE A 46 -3.65 4.51 -1.42
C PHE A 46 -3.15 4.05 -0.06
N ASP A 47 -2.61 2.83 0.07
CA ASP A 47 -2.01 2.36 1.34
C ASP A 47 -0.75 3.15 1.73
N SER A 48 -0.08 3.81 0.76
CA SER A 48 1.08 4.67 1.03
C SER A 48 0.72 6.11 1.39
N MET A 49 -0.41 6.62 0.87
CA MET A 49 -0.86 8.01 1.10
C MET A 49 -1.81 8.14 2.27
N PHE A 50 -2.60 7.11 2.56
CA PHE A 50 -3.24 6.94 3.84
C PHE A 50 -2.29 6.09 4.66
N GLU A 51 -1.35 6.73 5.36
CA GLU A 51 -0.69 6.12 6.51
C GLU A 51 -1.82 5.45 7.30
N ARG A 52 -1.94 4.12 7.19
CA ARG A 52 -2.75 3.38 8.14
C ARG A 52 -2.17 3.80 9.46
N GLU A 53 -2.92 4.59 10.23
CA GLU A 53 -2.68 4.81 11.65
C GLU A 53 -2.19 3.48 12.14
N GLN A 54 -0.89 3.39 12.44
CA GLN A 54 -0.26 2.14 12.82
C GLN A 54 -1.13 1.62 13.93
N GLU A 55 -1.92 0.59 13.63
CA GLU A 55 -2.82 -0.05 14.56
C GLU A 55 -1.92 -0.32 15.76
N LYS A 56 -2.08 0.47 16.83
CA LYS A 56 -1.10 0.52 17.91
C LYS A 56 -0.97 -0.90 18.39
N SER A 57 0.12 -1.54 18.00
CA SER A 57 0.30 -2.96 18.22
C SER A 57 0.14 -3.18 19.72
N PRO A 58 -0.64 -4.18 20.16
CA PRO A 58 -0.75 -4.50 21.59
C PRO A 58 0.61 -4.86 22.21
N ASP A 59 1.60 -5.15 21.36
CA ASP A 59 2.97 -5.46 21.73
C ASP A 59 3.95 -4.29 21.53
N ALA A 60 3.49 -3.13 21.07
CA ALA A 60 4.33 -1.94 20.94
C ALA A 60 4.85 -1.50 22.33
N GLY A 61 6.16 -1.31 22.44
CA GLY A 61 6.87 -1.00 23.67
C GLY A 61 7.39 -2.22 24.45
N LYS A 62 6.98 -3.44 24.06
CA LYS A 62 7.48 -4.68 24.67
C LYS A 62 8.86 -5.06 24.15
N LEU A 63 9.58 -5.85 24.93
CA LEU A 63 10.91 -6.35 24.59
C LEU A 63 10.77 -7.54 23.63
N ALA A 64 11.50 -7.49 22.52
CA ALA A 64 11.59 -8.57 21.54
C ALA A 64 12.83 -9.43 21.79
N TYR A 65 12.61 -10.73 21.90
CA TYR A 65 13.65 -11.75 22.01
C TYR A 65 13.57 -12.72 20.84
N ASP A 66 14.71 -13.27 20.43
CA ASP A 66 14.74 -14.33 19.43
C ASP A 66 14.19 -15.62 20.05
N LYS A 67 13.19 -16.24 19.43
CA LYS A 67 12.51 -17.42 19.97
C LYS A 67 13.45 -18.64 20.09
N GLY A 68 14.43 -18.76 19.21
CA GLY A 68 15.39 -19.87 19.16
C GLY A 68 16.55 -19.67 20.14
N THR A 69 17.18 -18.50 20.09
CA THR A 69 18.40 -18.23 20.86
C THR A 69 18.15 -17.53 22.21
N LYS A 70 16.94 -17.01 22.43
CA LYS A 70 16.57 -16.19 23.60
C LYS A 70 17.39 -14.91 23.77
N TYR A 71 18.11 -14.47 22.73
CA TYR A 71 18.82 -13.20 22.77
C TYR A 71 17.87 -12.04 22.61
N TYR A 72 18.15 -10.97 23.35
CA TYR A 72 17.44 -9.69 23.19
C TYR A 72 17.75 -9.11 21.81
N ILE A 73 16.69 -8.76 21.07
CA ILE A 73 16.78 -8.19 19.73
C ILE A 73 16.58 -6.68 19.78
N GLY A 74 15.62 -6.20 20.57
CA GLY A 74 15.24 -4.79 20.61
C GLY A 74 13.85 -4.54 21.22
N ILE A 75 13.30 -3.36 20.98
CA ILE A 75 11.96 -2.96 21.43
C ILE A 75 11.01 -2.99 20.23
N ILE A 76 9.85 -3.62 20.38
CA ILE A 76 8.81 -3.61 19.35
C ILE A 76 8.24 -2.19 19.24
N LYS A 77 8.29 -1.60 18.06
CA LYS A 77 7.69 -0.28 17.79
C LYS A 77 6.34 -0.39 17.12
N GLY A 78 6.12 -1.46 16.38
CA GLY A 78 4.86 -1.72 15.70
C GLY A 78 4.82 -3.08 15.04
N GLU A 79 3.71 -3.32 14.36
CA GLU A 79 3.45 -4.54 13.61
C GLU A 79 3.08 -4.21 12.18
N GLY A 80 3.34 -5.15 11.27
CA GLY A 80 2.96 -5.00 9.87
C GLY A 80 2.86 -6.34 9.15
N ASN A 81 2.65 -6.23 7.85
CA ASN A 81 2.65 -7.37 6.94
C ASN A 81 3.70 -7.12 5.86
N SER A 82 4.74 -7.95 5.83
CA SER A 82 5.78 -7.93 4.82
C SER A 82 5.38 -8.84 3.66
N PRO A 83 5.48 -8.40 2.39
CA PRO A 83 5.11 -9.21 1.23
C PRO A 83 5.89 -10.53 1.12
N ARG A 84 7.10 -10.57 1.69
CA ARG A 84 7.99 -11.76 1.66
C ARG A 84 7.89 -12.63 2.91
N ARG A 85 7.58 -12.04 4.07
CA ARG A 85 7.68 -12.71 5.38
C ARG A 85 6.33 -12.88 6.08
N GLY A 86 5.25 -12.33 5.53
CA GLY A 86 3.95 -12.30 6.19
C GLY A 86 3.96 -11.34 7.39
N LYS A 87 3.30 -11.72 8.48
CA LYS A 87 3.20 -10.86 9.67
C LYS A 87 4.57 -10.64 10.31
N VAL A 88 4.98 -9.38 10.46
CA VAL A 88 6.27 -8.97 11.02
C VAL A 88 6.09 -8.02 12.20
N TYR A 89 7.08 -8.02 13.11
CA TYR A 89 7.33 -6.96 14.07
C TYR A 89 8.39 -6.01 13.52
N TYR A 90 8.15 -4.71 13.67
CA TYR A 90 9.15 -3.68 13.48
C TYR A 90 9.85 -3.44 14.82
N ILE A 91 11.13 -3.81 14.90
CA ILE A 91 11.90 -3.80 16.15
C ILE A 91 12.99 -2.74 16.04
N GLU A 92 13.06 -1.86 17.04
CA GLU A 92 14.15 -0.90 17.20
C GLU A 92 15.28 -1.53 18.03
N GLN A 93 16.46 -1.66 17.43
CA GLN A 93 17.66 -2.15 18.10
C GLN A 93 18.37 -1.03 18.87
N ALA A 94 19.27 -1.42 19.78
CA ALA A 94 20.16 -0.48 20.44
C ALA A 94 20.99 0.26 19.37
N GLY A 95 20.80 1.58 19.27
CA GLY A 95 21.37 2.41 18.20
C GLY A 95 20.36 2.99 17.22
N GLY A 96 19.06 2.74 17.41
CA GLY A 96 17.99 3.37 16.61
C GLY A 96 17.76 2.72 15.24
N ILE A 97 18.39 1.59 14.96
CA ILE A 97 18.20 0.84 13.72
C ILE A 97 16.89 0.07 13.81
N MET A 98 16.01 0.26 12.83
CA MET A 98 14.77 -0.49 12.69
C MET A 98 14.99 -1.73 11.83
N ILE A 99 14.56 -2.87 12.34
CA ILE A 99 14.60 -4.15 11.61
C ILE A 99 13.22 -4.80 11.56
N GLU A 100 12.96 -5.49 10.45
CA GLU A 100 11.76 -6.30 10.26
C GLU A 100 12.04 -7.76 10.60
N VAL A 101 11.33 -8.29 11.60
CA VAL A 101 11.46 -9.69 12.01
C VAL A 101 10.10 -10.37 12.00
N SER A 102 10.05 -11.57 11.45
CA SER A 102 8.82 -12.35 11.37
C SER A 102 8.29 -12.72 12.75
N LYS A 103 6.99 -12.58 12.97
CA LYS A 103 6.37 -12.76 14.31
C LYS A 103 6.58 -14.16 14.89
N ASP A 104 6.64 -15.18 14.04
CA ASP A 104 6.88 -16.58 14.42
C ASP A 104 8.25 -16.81 15.08
N LYS A 105 9.22 -15.93 14.81
CA LYS A 105 10.59 -15.98 15.33
C LYS A 105 10.83 -15.08 16.53
N VAL A 106 9.85 -14.30 16.94
CA VAL A 106 9.98 -13.35 18.05
C VAL A 106 9.20 -13.85 19.26
N GLU A 107 9.87 -13.83 20.40
CA GLU A 107 9.25 -13.97 21.71
C GLU A 107 9.09 -12.59 22.32
N VAL A 108 7.84 -12.22 22.60
CA VAL A 108 7.51 -10.92 23.18
C VAL A 108 7.49 -11.05 24.70
N ARG A 109 8.19 -10.15 25.39
CA ARG A 109 8.21 -10.08 26.85
C ARG A 109 7.84 -8.69 27.32
N ASP A 110 7.08 -8.63 28.41
CA ASP A 110 6.81 -7.38 29.09
C ASP A 110 8.12 -6.81 29.69
N LYS A 111 8.17 -5.49 29.79
CA LYS A 111 9.34 -4.75 30.27
C LYS A 111 9.52 -4.87 31.79
#